data_AF-A0A351KG11-F1
#
_entry.id   AF-A0A351KG11-F1
#
_cell.length_a   1.000
_cell.length_b   1.000
_cell.length_c   1.000
_cell.angle_alpha   90.00
_cell.angle_beta   90.00
_cell.angle_gamma   90.00
#
_symmetry.space_group_name_H-M   'P 1'
#
loop_
_entity.id
_entity.type
_entity.pdbx_description
1 polymer ?
#
loop_
_entity_poly.entity_id
_entity_poly.type
_entity_poly.pdbx_seq_one_letter_code
_entity_poly.pdbx_strand_id
1 'polypeptide(L)'
;GIQMVVDGIEPETIKEILELEIDETERRHDGPINVFKTWSSLAPAYGMLGTLIGLIAMLRNLNDQAKLGPMMSVALITSFYGSIMSNLVFLPLANKLQIRSDEETNRREMMIDGIISIQSGVNPRIVEEKLKTYLSPDERITYLKQTADGNEVNVNG
;
A
#
# COMPACT_ATOMS: atom_id res chain seq x y z
N GLY A 1 16.04 -3.61 -17.24
CA GLY A 1 15.31 -4.67 -17.97
C GLY A 1 15.81 -4.84 -19.40
N ILE A 2 15.23 -4.12 -20.37
CA ILE A 2 15.47 -4.33 -21.81
C ILE A 2 16.96 -4.19 -22.21
N GLN A 3 17.70 -3.25 -21.64
CA GLN A 3 19.13 -3.10 -21.95
C GLN A 3 19.94 -4.35 -21.59
N MET A 4 19.64 -5.01 -20.46
CA MET A 4 20.29 -6.27 -20.05
C MET A 4 20.00 -7.43 -21.01
N VAL A 5 18.82 -7.42 -21.65
CA VAL A 5 18.47 -8.38 -22.71
C VAL A 5 19.27 -8.13 -23.98
N VAL A 6 19.44 -6.84 -24.36
CA VAL A 6 20.27 -6.46 -25.52
C VAL A 6 21.74 -6.79 -25.29
N ASP A 7 22.21 -6.66 -24.05
CA ASP A 7 23.58 -6.98 -23.64
C ASP A 7 23.84 -8.50 -23.55
N GLY A 8 22.83 -9.34 -23.76
CA GLY A 8 22.97 -10.79 -23.85
C GLY A 8 23.21 -11.49 -22.50
N ILE A 9 22.78 -10.89 -21.40
CA ILE A 9 22.88 -11.49 -20.07
C ILE A 9 21.96 -12.72 -19.97
N GLU A 10 22.38 -13.74 -19.21
CA GLU A 10 21.57 -14.93 -18.96
C GLU A 10 20.23 -14.58 -18.26
N PRO A 11 19.12 -15.24 -18.63
CA PRO A 11 17.79 -14.89 -18.13
C PRO A 11 17.67 -15.05 -16.61
N GLU A 12 18.32 -16.07 -16.04
CA GLU A 12 18.39 -16.28 -14.59
C GLU A 12 19.04 -15.10 -13.87
N THR A 13 20.15 -14.58 -14.37
CA THR A 13 20.82 -13.41 -13.78
C THR A 13 19.98 -12.14 -13.91
N ILE A 14 19.31 -11.93 -15.05
CA ILE A 14 18.40 -10.79 -15.23
C ILE A 14 17.25 -10.88 -14.21
N LYS A 15 16.70 -12.08 -14.03
CA LYS A 15 15.63 -12.33 -13.06
C LYS A 15 16.09 -12.00 -11.64
N GLU A 16 17.23 -12.54 -11.21
CA GLU A 16 17.78 -12.29 -9.87
C GLU A 16 18.00 -10.80 -9.59
N ILE A 17 18.55 -10.06 -10.56
CA ILE A 17 18.78 -8.61 -10.40
C ILE A 17 17.45 -7.86 -10.28
N LEU A 18 16.47 -8.19 -11.11
CA LEU A 18 15.19 -7.48 -11.10
C LEU A 18 14.33 -7.85 -9.88
N GLU A 19 14.37 -9.11 -9.42
CA GLU A 19 13.73 -9.53 -8.16
C GLU A 19 14.35 -8.79 -6.97
N LEU A 20 15.69 -8.68 -6.92
CA LEU A 20 16.37 -7.89 -5.89
C LEU A 20 15.96 -6.40 -5.92
N GLU A 21 15.74 -5.83 -7.11
CA GLU A 21 15.27 -4.44 -7.26
C GLU A 21 13.84 -4.26 -6.71
N ILE A 22 12.96 -5.26 -6.90
CA ILE A 22 11.63 -5.30 -6.30
C ILE A 22 11.75 -5.34 -4.78
N ASP A 23 12.50 -6.29 -4.24
CA ASP A 23 12.67 -6.48 -2.80
C ASP A 23 13.18 -5.22 -2.10
N GLU A 24 14.19 -4.56 -2.68
CA GLU A 24 14.71 -3.30 -2.12
C GLU A 24 13.72 -2.14 -2.25
N THR A 25 12.87 -2.15 -3.27
CA THR A 25 11.80 -1.15 -3.41
C THR A 25 10.69 -1.36 -2.37
N GLU A 26 10.28 -2.61 -2.17
CA GLU A 26 9.31 -2.98 -1.13
C GLU A 26 9.86 -2.60 0.26
N ARG A 27 11.11 -2.95 0.54
CA ARG A 27 11.79 -2.59 1.80
C ARG A 27 11.83 -1.08 2.04
N ARG A 28 11.98 -0.28 0.98
CA ARG A 28 11.91 1.18 1.06
C ARG A 28 10.50 1.69 1.36
N HIS A 29 9.46 1.06 0.82
CA HIS A 29 8.06 1.41 1.09
C HIS A 29 7.61 0.99 2.50
N ASP A 30 8.14 -0.11 3.00
CA ASP A 30 7.87 -0.63 4.35
C ASP A 30 8.24 0.36 5.45
N GLY A 31 9.33 1.13 5.28
CA GLY A 31 9.74 2.14 6.26
C GLY A 31 8.60 3.13 6.61
N PRO A 32 8.12 3.93 5.64
CA PRO A 32 6.99 4.83 5.84
C PRO A 32 5.70 4.13 6.29
N ILE A 33 5.37 2.96 5.75
CA ILE A 33 4.18 2.19 6.13
C ILE A 33 4.24 1.84 7.63
N ASN A 34 5.38 1.32 8.08
CA ASN A 34 5.59 0.89 9.47
C ASN A 34 5.59 2.06 10.45
N VAL A 35 6.05 3.24 10.02
CA VAL A 35 5.89 4.47 10.80
C VAL A 35 4.40 4.73 11.06
N PHE A 36 3.55 4.78 10.03
CA PHE A 36 2.12 5.03 10.22
C PHE A 36 1.41 3.93 11.01
N LYS A 37 1.77 2.66 10.81
CA LYS A 37 1.27 1.54 11.64
C LYS A 37 1.62 1.75 13.12
N THR A 38 2.85 2.16 13.41
CA THR A 38 3.31 2.43 14.78
C THR A 38 2.61 3.66 15.37
N TRP A 39 2.43 4.74 14.61
CA TRP A 39 1.66 5.89 15.06
C TRP A 39 0.20 5.53 15.34
N SER A 40 -0.39 4.63 14.56
CA SER A 40 -1.74 4.13 14.83
C SER A 40 -1.81 3.38 16.16
N SER A 41 -0.82 2.55 16.50
CA SER A 41 -0.82 1.82 17.78
C SER A 41 -0.52 2.73 18.99
N LEU A 42 0.28 3.77 18.80
CA LEU A 42 0.63 4.72 19.86
C LEU A 42 -0.45 5.77 20.13
N ALA A 43 -1.24 6.17 19.13
CA ALA A 43 -2.24 7.24 19.28
C ALA A 43 -3.29 6.99 20.39
N PRO A 44 -3.88 5.79 20.56
CA PRO A 44 -4.78 5.49 21.67
C PRO A 44 -4.06 5.50 23.03
N ALA A 45 -2.81 5.05 23.07
CA ALA A 45 -1.99 5.08 24.28
C ALA A 45 -1.76 6.53 24.77
N TYR A 46 -1.48 7.46 23.85
CA TYR A 46 -1.42 8.89 24.18
C TYR A 46 -2.78 9.46 24.64
N GLY A 47 -3.89 8.97 24.05
CA GLY A 47 -5.24 9.31 24.53
C GLY A 47 -5.53 8.85 25.97
N MET A 48 -4.98 7.68 26.36
CA MET A 48 -5.04 7.20 27.76
C MET A 48 -4.13 7.99 28.70
N LEU A 49 -2.98 8.48 28.23
CA LEU A 49 -2.16 9.41 29.04
C LEU A 49 -2.94 10.70 29.34
N GLY A 50 -3.74 11.18 28.40
CA GLY A 50 -4.62 12.34 28.59
C GLY A 50 -5.70 12.11 29.67
N THR A 51 -6.29 10.91 29.74
CA THR A 51 -7.24 10.58 30.82
C THR A 51 -6.57 10.51 32.18
N LEU A 52 -5.35 9.99 32.27
CA LEU A 52 -4.58 10.01 33.51
C LEU A 52 -4.33 11.45 34.00
N ILE A 53 -3.95 12.37 33.11
CA ILE A 53 -3.79 13.79 33.45
C ILE A 53 -5.11 14.39 33.94
N GLY A 54 -6.22 14.11 33.25
CA GLY A 54 -7.54 14.58 33.63
C GLY A 54 -8.00 14.05 35.00
N LEU A 55 -7.71 12.79 35.31
CA LEU A 55 -7.97 12.19 36.62
C LEU A 55 -7.14 12.84 37.73
N ILE A 56 -5.85 13.07 37.51
CA ILE A 56 -4.99 13.79 38.46
C ILE A 56 -5.55 15.19 38.73
N ALA A 57 -6.01 15.88 37.68
CA ALA A 57 -6.57 17.22 37.78
C ALA A 57 -7.93 17.26 38.50
N MET A 58 -8.78 16.23 38.31
CA MET A 58 -10.01 16.02 39.10
C MET A 58 -9.69 15.80 40.57
N LEU A 59 -8.75 14.90 40.90
CA LEU A 59 -8.39 14.59 42.28
C LEU A 59 -7.86 15.82 43.02
N ARG A 60 -7.15 16.72 42.34
CA ARG A 60 -6.68 17.98 42.92
C ARG A 60 -7.80 18.96 43.28
N ASN A 61 -8.95 18.89 42.62
CA ASN A 61 -10.06 19.85 42.78
C ASN A 61 -11.36 19.18 43.26
N LEU A 62 -11.27 18.06 43.99
CA LEU A 62 -12.42 17.24 44.38
C LEU A 62 -13.50 18.02 45.13
N ASN A 63 -13.11 19.07 45.85
CA ASN A 63 -14.01 19.90 46.67
C ASN A 63 -14.77 20.97 45.87
N ASP A 64 -14.44 21.18 44.59
CA ASP A 64 -15.06 22.20 43.73
C ASP A 64 -15.87 21.53 42.60
N GLN A 65 -17.17 21.39 42.86
CA GLN A 65 -18.10 20.70 41.97
C GLN A 65 -18.28 21.41 40.61
N ALA A 66 -18.04 22.73 40.56
CA ALA A 66 -18.11 23.49 39.31
C ALA A 66 -16.92 23.21 38.37
N LYS A 67 -15.76 22.87 38.93
CA LYS A 67 -14.55 22.52 38.15
C LYS A 67 -14.47 21.05 37.75
N LEU A 68 -15.25 20.19 38.41
CA LEU A 68 -15.21 18.74 38.18
C LEU A 68 -15.66 18.35 36.76
N GLY A 69 -16.78 18.92 36.29
CA GLY A 69 -17.34 18.65 34.97
C GLY A 69 -16.37 18.98 33.82
N PRO A 70 -15.84 20.22 33.74
CA PRO A 70 -14.87 20.60 32.71
C PRO A 70 -13.62 19.71 32.68
N MET A 71 -13.08 19.33 33.83
CA MET A 71 -11.89 18.45 33.92
C MET A 71 -12.17 17.04 33.40
N MET A 72 -13.35 16.49 33.73
CA MET A 72 -13.77 15.18 33.23
C MET A 72 -14.01 15.21 31.71
N SER A 73 -14.59 16.28 31.17
CA SER A 73 -14.77 16.45 29.73
C SER A 73 -13.44 16.44 28.98
N VAL A 74 -12.41 17.13 29.49
CA VAL A 74 -11.07 17.12 28.89
C VAL A 74 -10.49 15.70 28.85
N ALA A 75 -10.61 14.94 29.96
CA ALA A 75 -10.16 13.56 30.02
C ALA A 75 -10.81 12.72 28.90
N LEU A 76 -12.14 12.77 28.77
CA LEU A 76 -12.87 11.99 27.77
C LEU A 76 -12.55 12.42 26.33
N ILE A 77 -12.42 13.72 26.09
CA ILE A 77 -12.08 14.26 24.77
C ILE A 77 -10.69 13.80 24.32
N THR A 78 -9.70 13.75 25.21
CA THR A 78 -8.35 13.28 24.86
C THR A 78 -8.33 11.82 24.43
N SER A 79 -9.07 10.94 25.12
CA SER A 79 -9.22 9.55 24.70
C SER A 79 -9.99 9.41 23.37
N PHE A 80 -11.04 10.20 23.19
CA PHE A 80 -11.79 10.24 21.93
C PHE A 80 -10.90 10.62 20.75
N TYR A 81 -10.11 11.69 20.87
CA TYR A 81 -9.18 12.10 19.82
C TYR A 81 -8.07 11.08 19.55
N GLY A 82 -7.55 10.42 20.60
CA GLY A 82 -6.56 9.35 20.44
C GLY A 82 -7.11 8.17 19.62
N SER A 83 -8.31 7.71 19.94
CA SER A 83 -8.99 6.64 19.19
C SER A 83 -9.36 7.05 17.76
N ILE A 84 -9.78 8.30 17.55
CA ILE A 84 -10.08 8.83 16.21
C ILE A 84 -8.81 8.88 15.36
N MET A 85 -7.73 9.49 15.85
CA MET A 85 -6.50 9.60 15.06
C MET A 85 -5.93 8.22 14.70
N SER A 86 -5.99 7.27 15.62
CA SER A 86 -5.62 5.87 15.36
C SER A 86 -6.40 5.27 14.18
N ASN A 87 -7.73 5.23 14.30
CA ASN A 87 -8.57 4.40 13.43
C ASN A 87 -9.03 5.11 12.16
N LEU A 88 -9.19 6.43 12.18
CA LEU A 88 -9.66 7.21 11.04
C LEU A 88 -8.54 7.85 10.22
N VAL A 89 -7.34 8.02 10.79
CA VAL A 89 -6.24 8.72 10.10
C VAL A 89 -5.06 7.78 9.86
N PHE A 90 -4.40 7.31 10.91
CA PHE A 90 -3.13 6.59 10.77
C PHE A 90 -3.29 5.20 10.17
N LEU A 91 -4.26 4.42 10.64
CA LEU A 91 -4.51 3.07 10.12
C LEU A 91 -4.93 3.04 8.63
N PRO A 92 -5.91 3.84 8.17
CA PRO A 92 -6.26 3.84 6.75
C PRO A 92 -5.15 4.39 5.86
N LEU A 93 -4.35 5.34 6.36
CA LEU A 93 -3.20 5.85 5.62
C LEU A 93 -2.11 4.77 5.45
N ALA A 94 -1.81 4.02 6.51
CA ALA A 94 -0.89 2.89 6.45
C ALA A 94 -1.37 1.82 5.46
N ASN A 95 -2.66 1.44 5.54
CA ASN A 95 -3.24 0.44 4.64
C ASN A 95 -3.25 0.92 3.19
N LYS A 96 -3.52 2.20 2.94
CA LYS A 96 -3.49 2.76 1.59
C LYS A 96 -2.08 2.72 0.99
N LEU A 97 -1.04 3.02 1.79
CA LEU A 97 0.34 2.91 1.34
C LEU A 97 0.73 1.45 1.07
N GLN A 98 0.28 0.51 1.89
CA GLN A 98 0.49 -0.92 1.65
C GLN A 98 -0.12 -1.35 0.31
N ILE A 99 -1.40 -1.06 0.07
CA ILE A 99 -2.08 -1.40 -1.19
C ILE A 99 -1.32 -0.85 -2.40
N ARG A 100 -0.82 0.39 -2.30
CA ARG A 100 -0.02 1.01 -3.37
C ARG A 100 1.31 0.29 -3.60
N SER A 101 1.98 -0.14 -2.54
CA SER A 101 3.21 -0.93 -2.64
C SER A 101 2.93 -2.27 -3.32
N ASP A 102 1.88 -2.97 -2.89
CA ASP A 102 1.49 -4.28 -3.44
C ASP A 102 1.11 -4.18 -4.94
N GLU A 103 0.36 -3.14 -5.33
CA GLU A 103 0.07 -2.82 -6.74
C GLU A 103 1.33 -2.57 -7.58
N GLU A 104 2.33 -1.91 -6.98
CA GLU A 104 3.59 -1.60 -7.65
C GLU A 104 4.47 -2.84 -7.81
N THR A 105 4.55 -3.69 -6.78
CA THR A 105 5.23 -4.98 -6.81
C THR A 105 4.62 -5.89 -7.88
N ASN A 106 3.30 -6.08 -7.88
CA ASN A 106 2.61 -6.87 -8.89
C ASN A 106 2.90 -6.39 -10.33
N ARG A 107 2.89 -5.06 -10.56
CA ARG A 107 3.25 -4.50 -11.87
C ARG A 107 4.71 -4.80 -12.25
N ARG A 108 5.64 -4.76 -11.30
CA ARG A 108 7.05 -5.09 -11.56
C ARG A 108 7.24 -6.58 -11.84
N GLU A 109 6.58 -7.47 -11.11
CA GLU A 109 6.60 -8.92 -11.39
C GLU A 109 6.11 -9.22 -12.81
N MET A 110 4.99 -8.62 -13.22
CA MET A 110 4.48 -8.71 -14.59
C MET A 110 5.54 -8.25 -15.61
N MET A 111 6.27 -7.16 -15.34
CA MET A 111 7.35 -6.68 -16.22
C MET A 111 8.52 -7.65 -16.29
N ILE A 112 8.95 -8.25 -15.17
CA ILE A 112 10.03 -9.26 -15.14
C ILE A 112 9.65 -10.44 -16.02
N ASP A 113 8.44 -10.98 -15.82
CA ASP A 113 7.94 -12.11 -16.59
C ASP A 113 7.86 -11.81 -18.09
N GLY A 114 7.49 -10.57 -18.46
CA GLY A 114 7.49 -10.11 -19.84
C GLY A 114 8.91 -10.04 -20.43
N ILE A 115 9.86 -9.47 -19.69
CA ILE A 115 11.26 -9.32 -20.13
C ILE A 115 11.93 -10.69 -20.33
N ILE A 116 11.75 -11.62 -19.38
CA ILE A 116 12.27 -12.98 -19.47
C ILE A 116 11.66 -13.71 -20.67
N SER A 117 10.34 -13.58 -20.85
CA SER A 117 9.65 -14.24 -21.96
C SER A 117 10.11 -13.74 -23.34
N ILE A 118 10.44 -12.45 -23.46
CA ILE A 118 11.03 -11.86 -24.66
C ILE A 118 12.43 -12.42 -24.91
N GLN A 119 13.27 -12.45 -23.87
CA GLN A 119 14.64 -12.95 -23.96
C GLN A 119 14.68 -14.44 -24.33
N SER A 120 13.77 -15.24 -23.77
CA SER A 120 13.64 -16.68 -24.06
C SER A 120 12.97 -16.98 -25.41
N GLY A 121 12.55 -15.97 -26.18
CA GLY A 121 11.95 -16.15 -27.50
C GLY A 121 10.61 -16.87 -27.51
N VAL A 122 9.83 -16.77 -26.42
CA VAL A 122 8.52 -17.42 -26.31
C VAL A 122 7.54 -16.79 -27.33
N ASN A 123 6.63 -17.61 -27.88
CA ASN A 123 5.60 -17.12 -28.80
C ASN A 123 4.80 -15.98 -28.13
N PRO A 124 4.70 -14.79 -28.76
CA PRO A 124 4.01 -13.62 -28.19
C PRO A 124 2.60 -13.90 -27.67
N ARG A 125 1.88 -14.85 -28.30
CA ARG A 125 0.53 -15.23 -27.89
C ARG A 125 0.49 -15.95 -26.54
N ILE A 126 1.52 -16.74 -26.23
CA ILE A 126 1.66 -17.42 -24.93
C ILE A 126 2.07 -16.40 -23.87
N VAL A 127 2.96 -15.46 -24.22
CA VAL A 127 3.37 -14.36 -23.32
C VAL A 127 2.15 -13.52 -22.95
N GLU A 128 1.31 -13.17 -23.93
CA GLU A 128 0.09 -12.40 -23.69
C GLU A 128 -0.87 -13.12 -22.73
N GLU A 129 -1.12 -14.43 -22.93
CA GLU A 129 -1.95 -15.22 -22.03
C GLU A 129 -1.37 -15.31 -20.61
N LYS A 130 -0.04 -15.41 -20.47
CA LYS A 130 0.64 -15.37 -19.18
C LYS A 130 0.50 -14.00 -18.51
N LEU A 131 0.75 -12.91 -19.23
CA LEU A 131 0.66 -11.56 -18.65
C LEU A 131 -0.79 -11.17 -18.28
N LYS A 132 -1.78 -11.70 -18.99
CA LYS A 132 -3.21 -11.52 -18.64
C LYS A 132 -3.57 -12.08 -17.26
N THR A 133 -2.81 -13.02 -16.70
CA THR A 133 -3.10 -13.57 -15.37
C THR A 133 -2.83 -12.59 -14.23
N TYR A 134 -1.98 -11.58 -14.47
CA TYR A 134 -1.66 -10.54 -13.49
C TYR A 134 -2.70 -9.41 -13.43
N LEU A 135 -3.55 -9.27 -14.47
CA LEU A 135 -4.63 -8.30 -14.52
C LEU A 135 -5.80 -8.74 -13.62
N SER A 136 -6.38 -7.80 -12.88
CA SER A 136 -7.65 -8.02 -12.19
C SER A 136 -8.78 -8.34 -13.19
N PRO A 137 -9.88 -9.00 -12.77
CA PRO A 137 -11.00 -9.32 -13.66
C PRO A 137 -11.54 -8.09 -14.41
N ASP A 138 -11.63 -6.94 -13.74
CA ASP A 138 -12.12 -5.69 -14.32
C ASP A 138 -11.15 -5.11 -15.37
N GLU A 139 -9.85 -5.15 -15.08
CA GLU A 139 -8.81 -4.74 -16.03
C GLU A 139 -8.75 -5.66 -17.24
N ARG A 140 -8.96 -6.97 -17.06
CA ARG A 140 -9.03 -7.95 -18.16
C ARG A 140 -10.22 -7.68 -19.07
N ILE A 141 -11.40 -7.40 -18.52
CA ILE A 141 -12.59 -7.04 -19.32
C ILE A 141 -12.32 -5.76 -20.11
N THR A 142 -11.67 -4.77 -19.48
CA THR A 142 -11.32 -3.51 -20.13
C THR A 142 -10.34 -3.73 -21.28
N TYR A 143 -9.29 -4.53 -21.08
CA TYR A 143 -8.34 -4.91 -22.13
C TYR A 143 -9.02 -5.63 -23.30
N LEU A 144 -9.92 -6.58 -23.01
CA LEU A 144 -10.65 -7.33 -24.04
C LEU A 144 -11.57 -6.42 -24.86
N LYS A 145 -12.25 -5.44 -24.23
CA LYS A 145 -13.05 -4.43 -24.93
C LYS A 145 -12.20 -3.56 -25.85
N GLN A 146 -11.05 -3.07 -25.38
CA GLN A 146 -10.14 -2.27 -26.19
C GLN A 146 -9.56 -3.05 -27.38
N THR A 147 -9.28 -4.34 -27.19
CA THR A 147 -8.77 -5.21 -28.26
C THR A 147 -9.87 -5.57 -29.28
N ALA A 148 -11.13 -5.67 -28.85
CA ALA A 148 -12.28 -5.88 -29.73
C ALA A 148 -12.58 -4.65 -30.59
N ASP A 149 -12.64 -3.46 -29.98
CA ASP A 149 -12.90 -2.20 -30.69
C ASP A 149 -11.77 -1.84 -31.68
N GLY A 150 -10.50 -2.15 -31.34
CA GLY A 150 -9.35 -1.93 -32.23
C GLY A 150 -9.32 -2.87 -33.45
N ASN A 151 -9.93 -4.06 -33.34
CA ASN A 151 -10.04 -4.99 -34.47
C ASN A 151 -11.16 -4.59 -35.45
N GLU A 152 -12.22 -3.89 -35.01
CA GLU A 152 -13.26 -3.40 -35.93
C GLU A 152 -12.75 -2.29 -36.87
N VAL A 153 -11.75 -1.51 -36.45
CA VAL A 153 -11.12 -0.47 -37.28
C VAL A 153 -10.16 -1.05 -38.32
N ASN A 154 -9.53 -2.20 -38.04
CA ASN A 154 -8.54 -2.83 -38.93
C ASN A 154 -9.16 -3.77 -39.99
N VAL A 155 -10.46 -4.07 -39.92
CA VAL A 155 -11.16 -4.94 -40.88
C VAL A 155 -11.83 -4.14 -42.00
N ASN A 156 -11.91 -2.81 -41.88
CA ASN A 156 -12.49 -1.90 -42.88
C ASN A 156 -11.46 -1.03 -43.63
N GLY A 157 -10.17 -1.41 -43.61
CA GLY A 157 -9.07 -0.73 -44.30
C GLY A 157 -8.54 -1.50 -45.49
#